data_AF-A0ABD0Q949-F1
#
_entry.id   AF-A0ABD0Q949-F1
#
_cell.length_a   1.000
_cell.length_b   1.000
_cell.length_c   1.000
_cell.angle_alpha   90.00
_cell.angle_beta   90.00
_cell.angle_gamma   90.00
#
_symmetry.space_group_name_H-M   'P 1'
#
loop_
_entity.id
_entity.type
_entity.pdbx_description
1 polymer ?
#
loop_
_entity_poly.entity_id
_entity_poly.type
_entity_poly.pdbx_seq_one_letter_code
_entity_poly.pdbx_strand_id
1 'polypeptide(L)' 'CNVDNKVSRVAWLNRTTILFTGNEKWSLDPRVVLLNTAVTEYSIKILNVNLYDEGPYVCSILTNKKP' A
#
# COMPACT_ATOMS: atom_id res chain seq x y z
N CYS A 1 -3.79 -5.77 2.85
CA CYS A 1 -5.04 -5.01 2.71
C CYS A 1 -5.93 -5.82 1.79
N ASN A 2 -7.14 -6.16 2.22
CA ASN A 2 -8.07 -6.91 1.38
C ASN A 2 -8.70 -5.94 0.36
N VAL A 3 -8.68 -6.32 -0.91
CA VAL A 3 -9.18 -5.51 -2.02
C VAL A 3 -10.26 -6.28 -2.77
N ASP A 4 -11.31 -5.59 -3.21
CA ASP A 4 -12.36 -6.21 -4.04
C ASP A 4 -11.89 -6.25 -5.51
N ASN A 5 -12.43 -7.16 -6.32
CA ASN A 5 -12.08 -7.34 -7.73
C ASN A 5 -12.46 -6.11 -8.60
N LYS A 6 -13.21 -5.15 -8.04
CA LYS A 6 -13.66 -3.92 -8.71
C LYS A 6 -12.73 -2.71 -8.50
N VAL A 7 -11.54 -2.92 -7.92
CA VAL A 7 -10.58 -1.84 -7.65
C VAL A 7 -9.92 -1.36 -8.94
N SER A 8 -9.87 -0.03 -9.14
CA SER A 8 -9.17 0.57 -10.28
C SER A 8 -7.76 1.02 -9.92
N ARG A 9 -7.53 1.49 -8.68
CA ARG A 9 -6.20 1.88 -8.17
C ARG A 9 -6.09 1.63 -6.66
N VAL A 10 -4.92 1.22 -6.18
CA VAL A 10 -4.64 0.99 -4.76
C VAL A 10 -3.29 1.59 -4.36
N ALA A 11 -3.20 2.11 -3.13
CA ALA A 11 -1.97 2.67 -2.60
C ALA A 11 -1.79 2.36 -1.11
N TRP A 12 -0.54 2.19 -0.68
CA TRP A 12 -0.16 2.16 0.73
C TRP A 12 0.51 3.48 1.11
N LEU A 13 0.12 4.04 2.24
CA LEU A 13 0.68 5.28 2.78
C LEU A 13 1.18 5.07 4.20
N ASN A 14 2.26 5.76 4.55
CA ASN A 14 2.66 6.02 5.93
C ASN A 14 2.33 7.48 6.24
N ARG A 15 1.34 7.73 7.11
CA ARG A 15 0.77 9.06 7.35
C ARG A 15 0.29 9.69 6.03
N THR A 16 1.03 10.66 5.49
CA THR A 16 0.73 11.34 4.21
C THR A 16 1.68 10.94 3.07
N THR A 17 2.70 10.13 3.35
CA THR A 17 3.72 9.73 2.38
C THR A 17 3.30 8.45 1.66
N ILE A 18 3.31 8.47 0.33
CA ILE A 18 3.01 7.31 -0.50
C ILE A 18 4.18 6.33 -0.44
N LEU A 19 3.90 5.08 -0.07
CA LEU A 19 4.88 4.00 -0.05
C LEU A 19 4.89 3.25 -1.39
N PHE A 20 3.71 2.85 -1.84
CA PHE A 20 3.49 2.12 -3.09
C PHE A 20 2.14 2.49 -3.71
N THR A 21 2.08 2.54 -5.04
CA THR A 21 0.83 2.63 -5.81
C THR A 21 0.77 1.50 -6.83
N GLY A 22 -0.13 0.54 -6.65
CA GLY A 22 -0.10 -0.72 -7.40
C GLY A 22 1.28 -1.37 -7.31
N ASN A 23 1.97 -1.52 -8.44
CA ASN A 23 3.31 -2.13 -8.46
C ASN A 23 4.45 -1.11 -8.40
N GLU A 24 4.15 0.19 -8.39
CA GLU A 24 5.14 1.24 -8.40
C GLU A 24 5.55 1.60 -6.97
N LYS A 25 6.87 1.56 -6.70
CA LYS A 25 7.44 1.96 -5.43
C LYS A 25 7.69 3.47 -5.43
N TRP A 26 7.08 4.17 -4.47
CA TRP A 26 7.27 5.62 -4.27
C TRP A 26 8.19 5.93 -3.10
N SER A 27 8.23 5.03 -2.11
CA SER A 27 9.16 5.18 -0.98
C SER A 27 10.61 4.99 -1.41
N LEU A 28 11.50 5.85 -0.91
CA LEU A 28 12.95 5.68 -1.05
C LEU A 28 13.52 4.69 -0.02
N ASP A 29 12.73 4.24 0.97
CA ASP A 29 13.20 3.31 1.99
C ASP A 29 13.36 1.90 1.40
N PRO A 30 14.58 1.33 1.36
CA PRO A 30 14.82 0.00 0.81
C PRO A 30 14.14 -1.12 1.60
N ARG A 31 13.78 -0.89 2.88
CA ARG A 31 13.12 -1.87 3.74
C ARG A 31 11.67 -2.13 3.35
N VAL A 32 11.04 -1.21 2.61
CA VAL A 32 9.65 -1.33 2.17
C VAL A 32 9.60 -2.15 0.88
N VAL A 33 8.97 -3.32 0.94
CA VAL A 33 8.84 -4.25 -0.18
C VAL A 33 7.39 -4.61 -0.45
N LEU A 34 7.06 -4.86 -1.71
CA LEU A 34 5.75 -5.34 -2.13
C LEU A 34 5.70 -6.87 -1.98
N LEU A 35 4.69 -7.39 -1.27
CA LEU A 35 4.52 -8.83 -1.06
C LEU A 35 3.50 -9.43 -2.02
N ASN A 36 2.31 -8.82 -2.09
CA ASN A 36 1.21 -9.35 -2.88
C ASN A 36 0.49 -8.22 -3.62
N THR A 37 0.15 -8.51 -4.88
CA THR A 37 -0.63 -7.65 -5.78
C THR A 37 -1.84 -8.40 -6.33
N ALA A 38 -2.18 -9.54 -5.72
CA ALA A 38 -3.34 -10.32 -6.08
C ALA A 38 -4.61 -9.48 -6.02
N VAL A 39 -5.55 -9.85 -6.87
CA VAL A 39 -6.85 -9.19 -7.05
C VAL A 39 -7.63 -9.06 -5.74
N THR A 40 -7.39 -9.95 -4.77
CA THR A 40 -8.06 -9.98 -3.46
C THR A 40 -7.21 -9.43 -2.31
N GLU A 41 -5.90 -9.26 -2.52
CA GLU A 41 -4.99 -8.81 -1.48
C GLU A 41 -3.84 -7.97 -2.03
N TYR A 42 -3.73 -6.76 -1.48
CA TYR A 42 -2.62 -5.86 -1.70
C TYR A 42 -1.84 -5.65 -0.41
N SER A 43 -0.61 -6.15 -0.34
CA SER A 43 0.19 -6.14 0.89
C SER A 43 1.64 -5.74 0.65
N ILE A 44 2.18 -4.98 1.60
CA ILE A 44 3.59 -4.59 1.67
C ILE A 44 4.19 -5.12 2.97
N LYS A 45 5.51 -5.17 3.03
CA LYS A 45 6.27 -5.48 4.25
C LYS A 45 7.34 -4.43 4.46
N ILE A 46 7.50 -4.02 5.72
CA ILE A 46 8.61 -3.20 6.16
C ILE A 46 9.57 -4.12 6.90
N LEU A 47 10.78 -4.28 6.36
CA LEU A 47 11.84 -5.07 6.98
C LEU A 47 12.50 -4.28 8.11
N ASN A 48 13.04 -4.97 9.13
CA ASN A 48 13.81 -4.36 10.21
C ASN A 48 13.11 -3.13 10.82
N VAL A 49 11.87 -3.32 11.28
CA VAL A 49 11.03 -2.28 11.88
C VAL A 49 11.71 -1.70 13.12
N ASN A 50 11.65 -0.38 13.28
CA ASN A 50 12.17 0.35 14.43
C ASN A 50 11.12 1.31 15.02
N LEU A 51 11.45 2.00 16.11
CA LEU A 51 10.54 2.90 16.83
C LEU A 51 10.00 4.04 15.94
N TYR A 52 10.75 4.51 14.95
CA TYR A 52 10.33 5.61 14.06
C TYR A 52 9.33 5.17 13.00
N ASP A 53 9.19 3.86 12.78
CA ASP A 53 8.16 3.31 11.87
C ASP A 53 6.77 3.31 12.54
N GLU A 54 6.67 3.67 13.83
CA GLU A 54 5.41 3.76 14.55
C GLU A 54 4.48 4.85 13.96
N GLY A 55 3.24 4.45 13.70
CA GLY A 55 2.20 5.36 13.26
C GLY A 55 1.15 4.69 12.38
N PRO A 56 0.19 5.49 11.89
CA PRO A 56 -0.87 4.99 11.04
C PRO A 56 -0.36 4.67 9.62
N TYR A 57 -0.67 3.45 9.18
CA TYR A 57 -0.51 3.02 7.80
C TYR A 57 -1.88 2.87 7.15
N VAL A 58 -2.07 3.51 6.01
CA VAL A 58 -3.37 3.57 5.32
C VAL A 58 -3.26 2.84 4.00
N CYS A 59 -4.16 1.89 3.78
CA CYS A 59 -4.44 1.33 2.47
C CYS A 59 -5.57 2.15 1.83
N SER A 60 -5.25 2.91 0.79
CA SER A 60 -6.23 3.69 0.04
C SER A 60 -6.64 2.95 -1.23
N ILE A 61 -7.94 2.80 -1.43
CA ILE A 61 -8.53 2.06 -2.53
C ILE A 61 -9.44 3.01 -3.31
N LEU A 62 -9.14 3.22 -4.59
CA LEU A 62 -10.03 3.90 -5.51
C LEU A 62 -10.80 2.85 -6.30
N THR A 63 -12.11 2.78 -6.06
CA THR A 63 -13.03 1.97 -6.86
C THR A 63 -13.62 2.85 -7.96
N ASN A 64 -13.66 2.37 -9.20
CA ASN A 64 -14.45 3.00 -10.25
C ASN A 64 -15.94 2.75 -10.00
N LYS A 65 -16.54 3.49 -9.06
CA LYS A 65 -17.99 3.64 -9.04
C LYS A 65 -18.34 4.61 -10.16
N LYS A 66 -18.92 4.10 -11.24
CA LYS A 66 -19.77 4.97 -12.06
C LYS A 66 -20.91 5.46 -11.15
N PRO A 67 -21.27 6.76 -11.21
CA PRO A 67 -22.38 7.30 -10.43
C PRO A 67 -23.68 6.52 -10.64
#